data_AF-F4IN73-F1
#
_entry.id   AF-F4IN73-F1
#
_cell.length_a   1.000
_cell.length_b   1.000
_cell.length_c   1.000
_cell.angle_alpha   90.00
_cell.angle_beta   90.00
_cell.angle_gamma   90.00
#
_symmetry.space_group_name_H-M   'P 1'
#
loop_
_entity.id
_entity.type
_entity.pdbx_description
1 polymer ?
#
loop_
_entity_poly.entity_id
_entity_poly.type
_entity_poly.pdbx_seq_one_letter_code
_entity_poly.pdbx_strand_id
1 'polypeptide(L)' 'MNKFCGRYLREKRLHNFIIYSEEVHDRYEHNRRLRNPATTAVQQAIHGLAYTIYGKPDVRRLMFEVFDFEQIQPKAV' A
#
# COMPACT_ATOMS: atom_id res chain seq x y z
N MET A 1 -5.46 -8.33 -1.60
CA MET A 1 -4.62 -7.14 -1.88
C MET A 1 -4.81 -6.01 -0.87
N ASN A 2 -5.97 -5.33 -0.81
CA ASN A 2 -6.17 -4.08 -0.03
C ASN A 2 -5.70 -4.09 1.44
N LYS A 3 -6.03 -5.12 2.23
CA LYS A 3 -5.64 -5.17 3.65
C LYS A 3 -4.12 -5.31 3.85
N PHE A 4 -3.46 -6.04 2.95
CA PHE A 4 -2.04 -6.37 3.06
C PHE A 4 -1.16 -5.25 2.54
N CYS A 5 -1.46 -4.68 1.38
CA CYS A 5 -0.60 -3.64 0.82
C CYS A 5 -0.57 -2.37 1.69
N GLY A 6 -1.71 -1.97 2.26
CA GLY A 6 -1.75 -0.87 3.23
C GLY A 6 -0.95 -1.17 4.50
N ARG A 7 -0.81 -2.46 4.88
CA ARG A 7 0.05 -2.88 6.01
C ARG A 7 1.53 -2.67 5.68
N TYR A 8 1.98 -3.03 4.49
CA TYR A 8 3.37 -2.79 4.05
C TYR A 8 3.75 -1.31 4.10
N LEU A 9 2.86 -0.41 3.64
CA LEU A 9 3.10 1.04 3.68
C LEU A 9 3.26 1.53 5.13
N ARG A 10 2.50 0.95 6.07
CA ARG A 10 2.62 1.27 7.50
C ARG A 10 3.88 0.70 8.12
N GLU A 11 4.24 -0.55 7.81
CA GLU A 11 5.44 -1.23 8.32
C GLU A 11 6.71 -0.51 7.87
N LYS A 12 6.75 -0.02 6.62
CA LYS A 12 7.86 0.80 6.11
C LYS A 12 7.81 2.27 6.56
N ARG A 13 6.88 2.64 7.45
CA ARG A 13 6.62 4.03 7.91
C ARG A 13 6.35 5.04 6.79
N LEU A 14 6.00 4.57 5.60
CA LEU A 14 5.74 5.42 4.44
C LEU A 14 4.41 6.19 4.57
N HIS A 15 3.49 5.71 5.41
CA HIS A 15 2.25 6.41 5.71
C HIS A 15 2.44 7.80 6.35
N ASN A 16 3.61 8.09 6.95
CA ASN A 16 3.92 9.41 7.51
C ASN A 16 4.12 10.49 6.44
N PHE A 17 4.33 10.09 5.18
CA PHE A 17 4.45 11.02 4.04
C PHE A 17 3.11 11.31 3.37
N ILE A 18 2.00 10.75 3.87
CA ILE A 18 0.67 11.04 3.35
C ILE A 18 0.27 12.43 3.85
N ILE A 19 0.12 13.36 2.93
CA ILE A 19 -0.33 14.72 3.23
C ILE A 19 -1.86 14.73 3.27
N TYR A 20 -2.39 15.16 4.40
CA TYR A 20 -3.82 15.42 4.60
C TYR A 20 -4.08 16.93 4.51
N SER A 21 -5.31 17.32 4.13
CA SER A 21 -5.74 18.72 4.29
C SER A 21 -5.81 19.10 5.77
N GLU A 22 -5.64 20.38 6.08
CA GLU A 22 -5.66 20.89 7.46
C GLU A 22 -6.94 20.48 8.22
N GLU A 23 -8.10 20.49 7.54
CA GLU A 23 -9.40 20.11 8.12
C GLU A 23 -9.46 18.66 8.63
N VAL A 24 -8.72 17.74 8.00
CA VAL A 24 -8.80 16.30 8.32
C VAL A 24 -7.52 15.76 8.96
N HIS A 25 -6.44 16.54 8.98
CA HIS A 25 -5.12 16.10 9.44
C HIS A 25 -5.18 15.43 10.82
N ASP A 26 -5.67 16.14 11.84
CA ASP A 26 -5.75 15.63 13.21
C ASP A 26 -6.62 14.37 13.32
N ARG A 27 -7.73 14.34 12.58
CA ARG A 27 -8.65 13.20 12.58
C ARG A 27 -7.97 11.95 12.02
N TYR A 28 -7.15 12.08 10.98
CA TYR A 28 -6.49 10.94 10.33
C TYR A 28 -5.22 10.52 11.06
N GLU A 29 -4.47 11.46 11.63
CA GLU A 29 -3.28 11.16 12.45
C GLU A 29 -3.65 10.32 13.68
N HIS A 30 -4.67 10.74 14.43
CA HIS A 30 -5.03 10.14 15.72
C HIS A 30 -6.01 8.97 15.61
N ASN A 31 -6.80 8.88 14.53
CA ASN A 31 -7.80 7.82 14.37
C ASN A 31 -7.36 6.74 13.37
N ARG A 32 -6.90 5.60 13.90
CA ARG A 32 -6.50 4.44 13.07
C ARG A 32 -7.61 3.95 12.12
N ARG A 33 -8.89 4.12 12.49
CA ARG A 33 -10.03 3.71 11.64
C ARG A 33 -10.16 4.58 10.38
N LEU A 34 -9.73 5.84 10.44
CA LEU A 34 -9.69 6.75 9.29
C LEU A 34 -8.37 6.64 8.52
N ARG A 35 -7.25 6.52 9.25
CA ARG A 35 -5.90 6.40 8.68
C ARG A 35 -5.72 5.16 7.80
N ASN A 36 -6.23 4.01 8.25
CA ASN A 36 -6.00 2.73 7.56
C ASN A 36 -6.64 2.69 6.15
N PRO A 37 -7.90 3.13 5.96
CA PRO A 37 -8.47 3.35 4.63
C PRO A 37 -7.66 4.32 3.76
N ALA A 38 -7.26 5.48 4.29
CA ALA A 38 -6.43 6.44 3.54
C ALA A 38 -5.09 5.85 3.08
N THR A 39 -4.38 5.18 3.98
CA THR A 39 -3.13 4.48 3.66
C THR A 39 -3.34 3.42 2.56
N THR A 40 -4.46 2.71 2.60
CA THR A 40 -4.80 1.71 1.58
C THR A 40 -5.10 2.38 0.23
N ALA A 41 -5.82 3.50 0.23
CA ALA A 41 -6.11 4.28 -0.98
C ALA A 41 -4.83 4.83 -1.63
N VAL A 42 -3.91 5.40 -0.84
CA VAL A 42 -2.61 5.87 -1.32
C VAL A 42 -1.80 4.72 -1.92
N GLN A 43 -1.79 3.55 -1.29
CA GLN A 43 -1.10 2.39 -1.86
C GLN A 43 -1.70 1.99 -3.23
N GLN A 44 -3.03 1.97 -3.38
CA GLN A 44 -3.67 1.65 -4.65
C GLN A 44 -3.35 2.69 -5.73
N ALA A 45 -3.28 3.98 -5.36
CA ALA A 45 -2.87 5.04 -6.28
C ALA A 45 -1.42 4.85 -6.76
N ILE A 46 -0.48 4.55 -5.86
CA ILE A 46 0.91 4.25 -6.22
C ILE A 46 0.98 3.01 -7.15
N HIS A 47 0.20 1.98 -6.85
CA HIS A 47 0.16 0.76 -7.66
C HIS A 47 -0.41 1.03 -9.07
N GLY A 48 -1.50 1.79 -9.17
CA GLY A 48 -2.07 2.22 -10.45
C GLY A 48 -1.10 3.09 -11.26
N LEU A 49 -0.42 4.03 -10.61
CA LEU A 49 0.62 4.85 -11.23
C LEU A 49 1.77 3.98 -11.78
N ALA A 50 2.20 2.99 -11.02
CA ALA A 50 3.23 2.06 -11.46
C ALA A 50 2.79 1.28 -12.72
N TYR A 51 1.52 0.86 -12.80
CA TYR A 51 0.99 0.24 -14.03
C TYR A 51 1.01 1.18 -15.23
N THR A 52 0.75 2.47 -15.04
CA THR A 52 0.79 3.48 -16.11
C THR A 52 2.21 3.72 -16.62
N ILE A 53 3.21 3.77 -15.73
CA ILE A 53 4.60 4.12 -16.08
C ILE A 53 5.39 2.91 -16.58
N TYR A 54 5.32 1.78 -15.87
CA TYR A 54 6.17 0.61 -16.13
C TYR A 54 5.44 -0.53 -16.85
N GLY A 55 4.11 -0.50 -16.88
CA GLY A 55 3.30 -1.56 -17.48
C GLY A 55 3.15 -2.81 -16.60
N LYS A 56 2.29 -3.72 -17.06
CA LYS A 56 1.85 -4.90 -16.29
C LYS A 56 2.97 -5.89 -15.93
N PRO A 57 3.89 -6.28 -16.85
CA PRO A 57 4.91 -7.28 -16.54
C PRO A 57 5.83 -6.85 -15.40
N ASP A 58 6.33 -5.62 -15.46
CA ASP A 58 7.27 -5.08 -14.46
C ASP A 58 6.62 -4.89 -13.10
N VAL A 59 5.39 -4.38 -13.07
CA VAL A 59 4.64 -4.24 -11.80
C VAL A 59 4.36 -5.59 -11.18
N ARG A 60 4.00 -6.62 -11.96
CA ARG A 60 3.79 -7.97 -11.42
C ARG A 60 5.06 -8.58 -10.87
N ARG A 61 6.19 -8.41 -11.56
CA ARG A 61 7.51 -8.83 -11.05
C ARG A 61 7.84 -8.13 -9.74
N LEU A 62 7.71 -6.81 -9.68
CA LEU A 62 7.96 -6.03 -8.46
C LEU A 62 7.01 -6.44 -7.32
N MET A 63 5.73 -6.67 -7.63
CA MET A 63 4.74 -7.12 -6.65
C MET A 63 5.16 -8.47 -6.04
N PHE A 64 5.62 -9.41 -6.85
CA PHE A 64 6.13 -10.69 -6.39
C PHE A 64 7.44 -10.55 -5.59
N GLU A 65 8.39 -9.73 -6.03
CA GLU A 65 9.69 -9.56 -5.37
C GLU A 65 9.60 -8.83 -4.02
N VAL A 66 8.67 -7.87 -3.88
CA VAL A 66 8.61 -6.97 -2.72
C VAL A 66 7.54 -7.36 -1.70
N PHE A 67 6.46 -8.01 -2.13
CA PHE A 67 5.34 -8.34 -1.25
C PHE A 67 5.25 -9.85 -1.02
N ASP A 68 5.61 -10.27 0.18
CA ASP A 68 5.65 -11.68 0.59
C ASP A 68 4.30 -12.41 0.44
N PHE A 69 3.18 -11.67 0.48
CA PHE A 69 1.85 -12.28 0.27
C PHE A 69 1.57 -12.68 -1.18
N GLU A 70 2.30 -12.14 -2.16
CA GLU A 70 2.26 -12.61 -3.54
C GLU A 70 3.22 -13.79 -3.76
N GLN A 71 4.22 -13.95 -2.88
CA GLN A 71 5.09 -15.13 -2.82
C GLN A 71 4.34 -16.26 -2.11
N ILE A 72 3.33 -16.82 -2.77
CA ILE A 72 2.72 -18.06 -2.29
C ILE A 72 3.81 -19.13 -2.36
N GLN A 73 4.42 -19.45 -1.21
CA GLN A 73 5.25 -20.64 -1.11
C GLN A 73 4.39 -21.84 -1.52
N PRO A 74 4.88 -22.74 -2.39
CA PRO A 74 4.15 -23.98 -2.64
C PRO A 74 3.92 -24.65 -1.29
N LYS A 75 2.65 -24.94 -0.98
CA LYS A 75 2.34 -25.78 0.18
C LYS A 75 3.16 -27.05 0.02
N ALA A 76 3.94 -27.43 1.03
CA ALA A 76 4.59 -28.73 1.04
C ALA A 76 3.50 -29.79 0.79
N VAL A 77 3.67 -30.58 -0.26
CA VAL A 77 2.86 -31.77 -0.53
C VAL A 77 3.24 -32.84 0.47
#